data_AF-W5JJ97-F1
#
_entry.id   AF-W5JJ97-F1
#
_cell.length_a   1.000
_cell.length_b   1.000
_cell.length_c   1.000
_cell.angle_alpha   90.00
_cell.angle_beta   90.00
_cell.angle_gamma   90.00
#
_symmetry.space_group_name_H-M   'P 1'
#
loop_
_entity.id
_entity.type
_entity.pdbx_description
1 polymer ?
#
loop_
_entity_poly.entity_id
_entity_poly.type
_entity_poly.pdbx_seq_one_letter_code
_entity_poly.pdbx_strand_id
1 'polypeptide(L)'
;MKRRIEEKLLAASRTSRKAERQLYGLIGGLSTGSRYRALQKVHNVERSKCPFRSGGLRHVFAINARDVQKQVSQKGASSENGGKDIAVPVKTAAQIRNVLFCNGPYSHLVIVSTENRLMVWNLLSLKLQVSVALSIERIALDPFTNLIATFTDNNELYVFLPNIPMPLYHRERLPKVYGAVWIPRRYPRSQSLNVDWQATSQLFFLNEKQELLHLVSDHDEESLGPVMCMNEAVLGPNTPFAAMLAKQSTVQ
;
A
#
# COMPACT_ATOMS: atom_id res chain seq x y z
N MET A 1 -5.07 -39.93 -4.85
CA MET A 1 -5.78 -39.18 -3.79
C MET A 1 -6.06 -37.71 -4.16
N LYS A 2 -5.07 -36.94 -4.66
CA LYS A 2 -5.25 -35.51 -5.04
C LYS A 2 -6.31 -35.24 -6.12
N ARG A 3 -6.35 -35.99 -7.23
CA ARG A 3 -7.36 -35.83 -8.30
C ARG A 3 -8.81 -35.94 -7.83
N ARG A 4 -9.09 -36.86 -6.91
CA ARG A 4 -10.43 -37.07 -6.34
C ARG A 4 -10.89 -35.90 -5.46
N ILE A 5 -9.95 -35.16 -4.87
CA ILE A 5 -10.22 -33.96 -4.07
C ILE A 5 -10.51 -32.77 -5.00
N GLU A 6 -9.73 -32.60 -6.06
CA GLU A 6 -9.95 -31.57 -7.09
C GLU A 6 -11.30 -31.71 -7.78
N GLU A 7 -11.69 -32.94 -8.13
CA GLU A 7 -13.01 -33.24 -8.70
C GLU A 7 -14.15 -32.88 -7.74
N LYS A 8 -14.00 -33.17 -6.45
CA LYS A 8 -15.00 -32.81 -5.43
C LYS A 8 -15.08 -31.30 -5.21
N LEU A 9 -13.95 -30.58 -5.23
CA LEU A 9 -13.92 -29.12 -5.15
C LEU A 9 -14.56 -28.46 -6.39
N LEU A 10 -14.31 -29.00 -7.58
CA LEU A 10 -14.93 -28.54 -8.82
C LEU A 10 -16.43 -28.79 -8.81
N ALA A 11 -16.88 -29.97 -8.35
CA ALA A 11 -18.30 -30.29 -8.21
C ALA A 11 -19.00 -29.35 -7.20
N ALA A 12 -18.38 -29.09 -6.05
CA ALA A 12 -18.88 -28.14 -5.05
C ALA A 12 -18.91 -26.69 -5.56
N SER A 13 -17.93 -26.28 -6.39
CA SER A 13 -17.94 -24.95 -7.01
C SER A 13 -19.08 -24.76 -8.02
N ARG A 14 -19.44 -25.83 -8.74
CA ARG A 14 -20.51 -25.83 -9.74
C ARG A 14 -21.89 -25.74 -9.09
N THR A 15 -22.09 -26.41 -7.95
CA THR A 15 -23.35 -26.32 -7.18
C THR A 15 -23.53 -24.94 -6.55
N SER A 16 -22.47 -24.32 -6.02
CA SER A 16 -22.50 -22.93 -5.51
C SER A 16 -22.93 -21.93 -6.58
N ARG A 17 -22.34 -22.00 -7.78
CA ARG A 17 -22.67 -21.09 -8.89
C ARG A 17 -24.10 -21.25 -9.39
N LYS A 18 -24.65 -22.48 -9.36
CA LYS A 18 -26.05 -22.72 -9.74
C LYS A 18 -27.01 -22.11 -8.71
N ALA A 19 -26.70 -22.26 -7.42
CA ALA A 19 -27.49 -21.66 -6.33
C ALA A 19 -27.43 -20.13 -6.36
N GLU A 20 -26.25 -19.53 -6.60
CA GLU A 20 -26.08 -18.08 -6.76
C GLU A 20 -26.95 -17.53 -7.90
N ARG A 21 -26.93 -18.16 -9.06
CA ARG A 21 -27.78 -17.76 -10.20
C ARG A 21 -29.27 -17.83 -9.88
N GLN A 22 -29.70 -18.86 -9.13
CA GLN A 22 -31.08 -18.97 -8.68
C GLN A 22 -31.45 -17.86 -7.69
N LEU A 23 -30.56 -17.52 -6.76
CA LEU A 23 -30.76 -16.41 -5.81
C LEU A 23 -30.90 -15.06 -6.53
N TYR A 24 -30.04 -14.77 -7.52
CA TYR A 24 -30.19 -13.54 -8.32
C TYR A 24 -31.48 -13.52 -9.14
N GLY A 25 -31.92 -14.66 -9.67
CA GLY A 25 -33.21 -14.79 -10.33
C GLY A 25 -34.39 -14.47 -9.40
N LEU A 26 -34.36 -14.99 -8.17
CA LEU A 26 -35.39 -14.72 -7.15
C LEU A 26 -35.40 -13.25 -6.72
N ILE A 27 -34.23 -12.63 -6.55
CA ILE A 27 -34.10 -11.21 -6.20
C ILE A 27 -34.61 -10.30 -7.32
N GLY A 28 -34.45 -10.70 -8.58
CA GLY A 28 -34.97 -10.00 -9.74
C GLY A 28 -36.50 -9.87 -9.77
N GLY A 29 -37.21 -10.84 -9.18
CA GLY A 29 -38.67 -10.86 -9.08
C GLY A 29 -39.27 -10.10 -7.88
N LEU A 30 -38.44 -9.49 -7.02
CA LEU A 30 -38.91 -8.75 -5.84
C LEU A 30 -39.32 -7.31 -6.17
N SER A 31 -40.25 -6.76 -5.37
CA SER A 31 -40.60 -5.34 -5.42
C SER A 31 -39.39 -4.44 -5.12
N THR A 32 -39.34 -3.25 -5.70
CA THR A 32 -38.17 -2.35 -5.72
C THR A 32 -37.55 -2.11 -4.34
N GLY A 33 -38.37 -1.93 -3.29
CA GLY A 33 -37.89 -1.74 -1.92
C GLY A 33 -37.28 -3.00 -1.29
N SER A 34 -37.88 -4.16 -1.54
CA SER A 34 -37.43 -5.46 -1.02
C SER A 34 -36.18 -5.95 -1.77
N ARG A 35 -36.09 -5.64 -3.06
CA ARG A 35 -34.94 -5.96 -3.92
C ARG A 35 -33.65 -5.31 -3.42
N TYR A 36 -33.70 -4.04 -3.03
CA TYR A 36 -32.52 -3.34 -2.50
C TYR A 36 -31.98 -3.98 -1.22
N ARG A 37 -32.87 -4.25 -0.24
CA ARG A 37 -32.47 -4.95 1.00
C ARG A 37 -31.93 -6.35 0.72
N ALA A 38 -32.51 -7.08 -0.21
CA ALA A 38 -32.06 -8.42 -0.57
C ALA A 38 -30.66 -8.40 -1.23
N LEU A 39 -30.42 -7.47 -2.15
CA LEU A 39 -29.10 -7.29 -2.77
C LEU A 39 -28.03 -6.89 -1.75
N GLN A 40 -28.37 -5.99 -0.82
CA GLN A 40 -27.46 -5.55 0.23
C GLN A 40 -27.06 -6.72 1.16
N LYS A 41 -28.01 -7.61 1.50
CA LYS A 41 -27.72 -8.82 2.28
C LYS A 41 -26.79 -9.78 1.54
N VAL A 42 -27.00 -9.99 0.24
CA VAL A 42 -26.10 -10.82 -0.59
C VAL A 42 -24.68 -10.24 -0.59
N HIS A 43 -24.54 -8.94 -0.82
CA HIS A 43 -23.26 -8.25 -0.84
C HIS A 43 -22.51 -8.33 0.50
N ASN A 44 -23.21 -8.19 1.62
CA ASN A 44 -22.60 -8.35 2.94
C ASN A 44 -22.13 -9.79 3.19
N VAL A 45 -22.90 -10.79 2.77
CA VAL A 45 -22.50 -12.21 2.88
C VAL A 45 -21.30 -12.53 1.98
N GLU A 46 -21.22 -11.96 0.77
CA GLU A 46 -20.05 -12.08 -0.10
C GLU A 46 -18.80 -11.48 0.54
N ARG A 47 -18.92 -10.32 1.20
CA ARG A 47 -17.82 -9.73 1.97
C ARG A 47 -17.39 -10.63 3.12
N SER A 48 -18.33 -11.24 3.86
CA SER A 48 -18.02 -12.13 4.99
C SER A 48 -17.46 -13.50 4.58
N LYS A 49 -17.79 -13.99 3.38
CA LYS A 49 -17.29 -15.26 2.83
C LYS A 49 -15.89 -15.17 2.21
N CYS A 50 -15.28 -14.00 2.20
CA CYS A 50 -13.88 -13.80 1.84
C CYS A 50 -13.01 -13.92 3.10
N PRO A 51 -12.55 -15.12 3.53
CA PRO A 51 -11.32 -15.16 4.28
C PRO A 51 -10.24 -14.60 3.35
N PHE A 52 -9.37 -13.75 3.89
CA PHE A 52 -8.23 -13.15 3.20
C PHE A 52 -7.47 -14.23 2.42
N ARG A 53 -7.82 -14.42 1.14
CA ARG A 53 -7.15 -15.33 0.23
C ARG A 53 -5.98 -14.56 -0.34
N SER A 54 -4.79 -14.89 0.16
CA SER A 54 -3.45 -14.43 -0.26
C SER A 54 -3.09 -14.72 -1.73
N GLY A 55 -4.06 -14.81 -2.65
CA GLY A 55 -3.80 -15.16 -4.04
C GLY A 55 -4.90 -14.63 -4.94
N GLY A 56 -4.63 -13.48 -5.55
CA GLY A 56 -5.47 -12.93 -6.61
C GLY A 56 -6.11 -11.60 -6.29
N LEU A 57 -5.30 -10.57 -6.02
CA LEU A 57 -5.66 -9.23 -6.50
C LEU A 57 -5.73 -9.33 -8.03
N ARG A 58 -6.90 -9.71 -8.54
CA ARG A 58 -7.22 -9.50 -9.96
C ARG A 58 -7.21 -8.00 -10.16
N HIS A 59 -6.10 -7.54 -10.73
CA HIS A 59 -5.88 -6.22 -11.27
C HIS A 59 -7.20 -5.61 -11.79
N VAL A 60 -7.72 -4.63 -11.05
CA VAL A 60 -8.82 -3.76 -11.52
C VAL A 60 -8.42 -3.04 -12.84
N PHE A 61 -7.12 -3.02 -13.15
CA PHE A 61 -6.53 -2.48 -14.37
C PHE A 61 -5.98 -3.54 -15.34
N ALA A 62 -6.31 -4.83 -15.20
CA ALA A 62 -5.95 -5.80 -16.25
C ALA A 62 -6.78 -5.51 -17.49
N ILE A 63 -6.23 -4.71 -18.39
CA ILE A 63 -6.60 -4.70 -19.79
C ILE A 63 -6.56 -6.15 -20.25
N ASN A 64 -7.72 -6.71 -20.62
CA ASN A 64 -7.77 -8.08 -21.11
C ASN A 64 -6.84 -8.17 -22.31
N ALA A 65 -5.87 -9.09 -22.28
CA ALA A 65 -4.97 -9.34 -23.41
C ALA A 65 -5.73 -9.64 -24.72
N ARG A 66 -7.00 -10.07 -24.63
CA ARG A 66 -7.90 -10.31 -25.78
C ARG A 66 -8.37 -9.04 -26.47
N ASP A 67 -8.37 -7.89 -25.78
CA ASP A 67 -8.81 -6.61 -26.36
C ASP A 67 -7.69 -5.95 -27.20
N VAL A 68 -6.43 -6.24 -26.90
CA VAL A 68 -5.27 -5.77 -27.68
C VAL A 68 -5.19 -6.45 -29.06
N GLN A 69 -5.56 -7.74 -29.14
CA GLN A 69 -5.51 -8.48 -30.41
C GLN A 69 -6.52 -8.01 -31.45
N LYS A 70 -7.62 -7.36 -31.06
CA LYS A 70 -8.60 -6.82 -32.01
C LYS A 70 -8.16 -5.53 -32.70
N GLN A 71 -7.23 -4.76 -32.13
CA GLN A 71 -6.75 -3.54 -32.76
C GLN A 71 -5.58 -3.77 -33.75
N VAL A 72 -4.93 -4.94 -33.72
CA VAL A 72 -3.77 -5.24 -34.59
C VAL A 72 -4.18 -6.00 -35.86
N SER A 73 -5.34 -6.66 -35.90
CA SER A 73 -5.80 -7.41 -37.10
C SER A 73 -6.31 -6.53 -38.27
N GLN A 74 -6.21 -5.21 -38.20
CA GLN A 74 -6.52 -4.32 -39.33
C GLN A 74 -5.33 -3.44 -39.73
N LYS A 75 -4.14 -4.03 -39.95
CA LYS A 75 -3.17 -3.45 -40.89
C LYS A 75 -2.08 -4.45 -41.28
N GLY A 76 -2.06 -4.80 -42.56
CA GLY A 76 -0.87 -5.27 -43.26
C GLY A 76 -0.71 -6.77 -43.40
N ALA A 77 -1.26 -7.33 -44.48
CA ALA A 77 -0.78 -8.57 -45.07
C ALA A 77 0.48 -8.26 -45.91
N SER A 78 1.59 -8.96 -45.65
CA SER A 78 2.41 -9.67 -46.67
C SER A 78 3.77 -10.13 -46.13
N SER A 79 4.15 -11.31 -46.64
CA SER A 79 5.47 -11.97 -46.69
C SER A 79 5.88 -12.91 -45.55
N GLU A 80 5.87 -14.19 -45.90
CA GLU A 80 6.51 -15.32 -45.24
C GLU A 80 8.04 -15.26 -45.41
N ASN A 81 8.80 -15.62 -44.35
CA ASN A 81 9.76 -16.74 -44.34
C ASN A 81 10.69 -16.71 -43.11
N GLY A 82 10.85 -17.89 -42.48
CA GLY A 82 12.15 -18.30 -41.92
C GLY A 82 12.48 -18.02 -40.45
N GLY A 83 12.02 -18.91 -39.56
CA GLY A 83 12.77 -19.48 -38.44
C GLY A 83 13.78 -18.64 -37.64
N LYS A 84 13.31 -18.10 -36.51
CA LYS A 84 13.87 -18.28 -35.15
C LYS A 84 12.98 -17.48 -34.21
N ASP A 85 12.17 -18.19 -33.41
CA ASP A 85 11.44 -17.59 -32.31
C ASP A 85 12.45 -17.17 -31.23
N ILE A 86 13.15 -16.06 -31.47
CA ILE A 86 13.69 -15.25 -30.38
C ILE A 86 12.43 -14.73 -29.71
N ALA A 87 12.02 -15.42 -28.63
CA ALA A 87 10.97 -14.95 -27.75
C ALA A 87 11.41 -13.58 -27.23
N VAL A 88 11.03 -12.53 -27.94
CA VAL A 88 11.07 -11.16 -27.44
C VAL A 88 10.22 -11.23 -26.19
N PRO A 89 10.80 -11.09 -24.98
CA PRO A 89 10.03 -11.24 -23.77
C PRO A 89 8.97 -10.15 -23.86
N VAL A 90 7.71 -10.58 -23.96
CA VAL A 90 6.56 -9.70 -23.80
C VAL A 90 6.85 -8.98 -22.50
N LYS A 91 7.15 -7.68 -22.59
CA LYS A 91 7.45 -6.83 -21.44
C LYS A 91 6.23 -6.92 -20.55
N THR A 92 6.26 -7.85 -19.61
CA THR A 92 5.19 -8.06 -18.65
C THR A 92 5.06 -6.71 -17.97
N ALA A 93 3.88 -6.10 -18.04
CA ALA A 93 3.66 -4.76 -17.51
C ALA A 93 4.23 -4.72 -16.08
N ALA A 94 5.14 -3.79 -15.81
CA ALA A 94 5.84 -3.73 -14.53
C ALA A 94 4.81 -3.72 -13.39
N GLN A 95 4.93 -4.67 -12.47
CA GLN A 95 3.96 -4.81 -11.39
C GLN A 95 4.10 -3.65 -10.40
N ILE A 96 3.00 -2.93 -10.18
CA ILE A 96 2.92 -1.91 -9.14
C ILE A 96 2.88 -2.62 -7.79
N ARG A 97 3.83 -2.28 -6.92
CA ARG A 97 3.95 -2.82 -5.55
C ARG A 97 3.20 -1.95 -4.55
N ASN A 98 3.49 -0.65 -4.54
CA ASN A 98 2.91 0.29 -3.60
C ASN A 98 2.33 1.52 -4.32
N VAL A 99 1.24 2.05 -3.77
CA VAL A 99 0.63 3.32 -4.17
C VAL A 99 0.38 4.12 -2.90
N LEU A 100 1.00 5.28 -2.78
CA LEU A 100 0.90 6.17 -1.62
C LEU A 100 0.44 7.55 -2.08
N PHE A 101 -0.47 8.15 -1.32
CA PHE A 101 -0.89 9.53 -1.53
C PHE A 101 -0.11 10.41 -0.58
N CYS A 102 0.40 11.53 -1.11
CA CYS A 102 0.95 12.58 -0.27
C CYS A 102 -0.16 13.30 0.50
N ASN A 103 0.22 14.03 1.53
CA ASN A 103 -0.64 14.73 2.47
C ASN A 103 -0.51 16.25 2.32
N GLY A 104 -1.57 16.97 2.72
CA GLY A 104 -1.59 18.43 2.81
C GLY A 104 -1.32 19.12 1.46
N PRO A 105 -0.32 20.01 1.36
CA PRO A 105 -0.04 20.77 0.13
C PRO A 105 0.37 19.88 -1.04
N TYR A 106 0.90 18.68 -0.76
CA TYR A 106 1.30 17.71 -1.77
C TYR A 106 0.22 16.67 -2.07
N SER A 107 -1.01 16.82 -1.57
CA SER A 107 -2.12 15.86 -1.78
C SER A 107 -2.46 15.56 -3.24
N HIS A 108 -2.07 16.44 -4.16
CA HIS A 108 -2.19 16.23 -5.59
C HIS A 108 -1.14 15.27 -6.19
N LEU A 109 -0.19 14.80 -5.38
CA LEU A 109 0.89 13.89 -5.79
C LEU A 109 0.60 12.46 -5.33
N VAL A 110 0.85 11.52 -6.24
CA VAL A 110 0.74 10.09 -5.99
C VAL A 110 2.08 9.44 -6.25
N ILE A 111 2.59 8.75 -5.24
CA ILE A 111 3.82 7.97 -5.33
C ILE A 111 3.45 6.55 -5.70
N VAL A 112 4.07 6.03 -6.74
CA VAL A 112 3.89 4.68 -7.25
C VAL A 112 5.26 4.01 -7.26
N SER A 113 5.37 2.86 -6.60
CA SER A 113 6.58 2.04 -6.66
C SER A 113 6.33 0.78 -7.49
N THR A 114 7.25 0.51 -8.40
CA THR A 114 7.37 -0.79 -9.08
C THR A 114 8.56 -1.55 -8.47
N GLU A 115 8.93 -2.67 -9.07
CA GLU A 115 10.11 -3.42 -8.61
C GLU A 115 11.41 -2.61 -8.73
N ASN A 116 11.56 -1.87 -9.84
CA ASN A 116 12.83 -1.23 -10.23
C ASN A 116 12.72 0.29 -10.40
N ARG A 117 11.59 0.90 -10.01
CA ARG A 117 11.36 2.33 -10.22
C ARG A 117 10.40 2.93 -9.21
N LEU A 118 10.76 4.10 -8.71
CA LEU A 118 9.88 5.03 -8.01
C LEU A 118 9.35 6.06 -9.00
N MET A 119 8.05 6.32 -8.98
CA MET A 119 7.39 7.32 -9.82
C MET A 119 6.53 8.22 -8.95
N VAL A 120 6.56 9.53 -9.19
CA VAL A 120 5.64 10.49 -8.58
C VAL A 120 4.81 11.14 -9.67
N TRP A 121 3.51 10.91 -9.62
CA TRP A 121 2.52 11.44 -10.53
C TRP A 121 1.85 12.68 -9.96
N ASN A 122 1.69 13.70 -10.79
CA ASN A 122 0.91 14.87 -10.45
C ASN A 122 -0.50 14.71 -11.05
N LEU A 123 -1.50 14.59 -10.17
CA LEU A 123 -2.90 14.36 -10.56
C LEU A 123 -3.57 15.60 -11.18
N LEU A 124 -3.07 16.81 -10.90
CA LEU A 124 -3.64 18.03 -11.44
C LEU A 124 -3.18 18.26 -12.88
N SER A 125 -1.89 18.05 -13.15
CA SER A 125 -1.34 18.20 -14.50
C SER A 125 -1.41 16.92 -15.34
N LEU A 126 -1.73 15.79 -14.72
CA LEU A 126 -1.72 14.44 -15.32
C LEU A 126 -0.35 14.07 -15.92
N LYS A 127 0.73 14.61 -15.34
CA LYS A 127 2.11 14.38 -15.77
C LYS A 127 2.90 13.65 -14.70
N LEU A 128 3.86 12.85 -15.16
CA LEU A 128 4.88 12.26 -14.30
C LEU A 128 5.89 13.34 -13.92
N GLN A 129 6.04 13.61 -12.63
CA GLN A 129 6.89 14.68 -12.12
C GLN A 129 8.28 14.19 -11.76
N VAL A 130 8.37 13.03 -11.09
CA VAL A 130 9.63 12.41 -10.70
C VAL A 130 9.62 10.95 -11.13
N SER A 131 10.74 10.48 -11.67
CA SER A 131 10.97 9.06 -11.93
C SER A 131 12.41 8.71 -11.59
N VAL A 132 12.61 7.83 -10.62
CA VAL A 132 13.92 7.38 -10.17
C VAL A 132 14.03 5.87 -10.35
N ALA A 133 15.09 5.40 -10.99
CA ALA A 133 15.35 3.97 -11.17
C ALA A 133 16.02 3.42 -9.91
N LEU A 134 15.24 2.73 -9.07
CA LEU A 134 15.67 2.16 -7.78
C LEU A 134 14.94 0.85 -7.57
N SER A 135 15.66 -0.19 -7.14
CA SER A 135 15.06 -1.45 -6.69
C SER A 135 14.49 -1.25 -5.30
N ILE A 136 13.15 -1.27 -5.15
CA ILE A 136 12.49 -0.89 -3.90
C ILE A 136 11.93 -2.14 -3.22
N GLU A 137 12.44 -2.44 -2.03
CA GLU A 137 11.89 -3.45 -1.14
C GLU A 137 10.75 -2.85 -0.31
N ARG A 138 11.04 -1.72 0.37
CA ARG A 138 10.10 -1.05 1.28
C ARG A 138 10.08 0.46 1.07
N ILE A 139 8.93 1.05 1.33
CA ILE A 139 8.70 2.49 1.22
C ILE A 139 7.87 2.96 2.41
N ALA A 140 8.21 4.12 2.96
CA ALA A 140 7.47 4.78 4.02
C ALA A 140 7.38 6.28 3.72
N LEU A 141 6.17 6.82 3.84
CA LEU A 141 5.89 8.23 3.64
C LEU A 141 5.64 8.90 4.98
N ASP A 142 6.28 10.05 5.23
CA ASP A 142 6.00 10.83 6.42
C ASP A 142 4.66 11.59 6.28
N PRO A 143 3.68 11.36 7.17
CA PRO A 143 2.41 12.08 7.12
C PRO A 143 2.52 13.60 7.33
N PHE A 144 3.62 14.10 7.94
CA PHE A 144 3.80 15.54 8.22
C PHE A 144 4.64 16.23 7.14
N THR A 145 5.85 15.75 6.87
CA THR A 145 6.76 16.41 5.90
C THR A 145 6.61 15.91 4.47
N ASN A 146 5.92 14.79 4.25
CA ASN A 146 5.88 14.08 2.97
C ASN A 146 7.24 13.56 2.49
N LEU A 147 8.23 13.46 3.38
CA LEU A 147 9.48 12.78 3.05
C LEU A 147 9.20 11.31 2.72
N ILE A 148 9.84 10.85 1.65
CA ILE A 148 9.71 9.49 1.15
C ILE A 148 10.99 8.76 1.52
N ALA A 149 10.91 7.82 2.46
CA ALA A 149 11.99 6.88 2.74
C ALA A 149 11.80 5.62 1.89
N THR A 150 12.79 5.29 1.07
CA THR A 150 12.82 4.04 0.30
C THR A 150 14.02 3.20 0.71
N PHE A 151 13.76 1.93 0.99
CA PHE A 151 14.77 0.92 1.28
C PHE A 151 14.97 0.05 0.06
N THR A 152 16.21 -0.07 -0.38
CA THR A 152 16.56 -0.86 -1.56
C THR A 152 16.87 -2.31 -1.21
N ASP A 153 16.80 -3.17 -2.23
CA ASP A 153 17.22 -4.57 -2.12
C ASP A 153 18.71 -4.73 -1.75
N ASN A 154 19.51 -3.67 -1.94
CA ASN A 154 20.94 -3.61 -1.58
C ASN A 154 21.18 -3.16 -0.13
N ASN A 155 20.11 -3.07 0.69
CA ASN A 155 20.14 -2.53 2.04
C ASN A 155 20.66 -1.09 2.12
N GLU A 156 20.23 -0.24 1.18
CA GLU A 156 20.50 1.19 1.20
C GLU A 156 19.20 1.94 1.51
N LEU A 157 19.33 3.07 2.21
CA LEU A 157 18.25 4.00 2.47
C LEU A 157 18.44 5.25 1.62
N TYR A 158 17.38 5.62 0.90
CA TYR A 158 17.27 6.90 0.24
C TYR A 158 16.06 7.66 0.80
N VAL A 159 16.24 8.95 1.07
CA VAL A 159 15.18 9.85 1.51
C VAL A 159 14.98 10.93 0.46
N PHE A 160 13.76 11.09 -0.04
CA PHE A 160 13.42 12.05 -1.10
C PHE A 160 12.34 13.03 -0.65
N LEU A 161 12.36 14.20 -1.28
CA LEU A 161 11.20 15.07 -1.36
C LEU A 161 10.35 14.63 -2.56
N PRO A 162 9.01 14.71 -2.48
CA PRO A 162 8.12 14.19 -3.53
C PRO A 162 8.27 14.91 -4.87
N ASN A 163 8.80 16.14 -4.86
CA ASN A 163 8.97 16.98 -6.05
C ASN A 163 10.35 16.93 -6.67
N ILE A 164 11.36 16.40 -5.96
CA ILE A 164 12.76 16.52 -6.34
C ILE A 164 13.30 15.09 -6.54
N PRO A 165 13.85 14.76 -7.73
CA PRO A 165 14.37 13.42 -8.01
C PRO A 165 15.67 13.12 -7.25
N MET A 166 16.36 14.16 -6.76
CA MET A 166 17.61 14.04 -6.01
C MET A 166 17.31 13.62 -4.57
N PRO A 167 18.01 12.59 -4.03
CA PRO A 167 17.86 12.22 -2.63
C PRO A 167 18.39 13.33 -1.73
N LEU A 168 17.63 13.63 -0.68
CA LEU A 168 18.02 14.50 0.41
C LEU A 168 19.05 13.82 1.32
N TYR A 169 18.92 12.51 1.50
CA TYR A 169 19.80 11.70 2.32
C TYR A 169 20.00 10.32 1.70
N HIS A 170 21.21 9.79 1.83
CA HIS A 170 21.60 8.46 1.39
C HIS A 170 22.44 7.79 2.48
N ARG A 171 22.12 6.53 2.79
CA ARG A 171 22.92 5.71 3.70
C ARG A 171 23.02 4.28 3.19
N GLU A 172 24.25 3.80 3.12
CA GLU A 172 24.57 2.43 2.75
C GLU A 172 24.68 1.53 3.99
N ARG A 173 24.71 0.22 3.75
CA ARG A 173 24.98 -0.82 4.78
C ARG A 173 23.98 -0.78 5.94
N LEU A 174 22.70 -0.57 5.65
CA LEU A 174 21.65 -0.79 6.65
C LEU A 174 21.48 -2.29 6.94
N PRO A 175 20.99 -2.65 8.12
CA PRO A 175 20.46 -4.00 8.33
C PRO A 175 19.20 -4.19 7.47
N LYS A 176 18.88 -5.45 7.17
CA LYS A 176 17.68 -5.78 6.41
C LYS A 176 16.41 -5.27 7.12
N VAL A 177 15.56 -4.55 6.38
CA VAL A 177 14.40 -3.85 6.93
C VAL A 177 13.09 -4.56 6.60
N TYR A 178 12.32 -4.92 7.63
CA TYR A 178 11.03 -5.61 7.50
C TYR A 178 9.82 -4.68 7.62
N GLY A 179 10.02 -3.47 8.11
CA GLY A 179 8.99 -2.46 8.26
C GLY A 179 9.61 -1.12 8.60
N ALA A 180 8.97 -0.04 8.18
CA ALA A 180 9.42 1.31 8.47
C ALA A 180 8.22 2.21 8.70
N VAL A 181 8.37 3.17 9.60
CA VAL A 181 7.32 4.11 9.98
C VAL A 181 7.94 5.44 10.39
N TRP A 182 7.24 6.52 10.09
CA TRP A 182 7.59 7.86 10.52
C TRP A 182 6.83 8.21 11.80
N ILE A 183 7.56 8.73 12.80
CA ILE A 183 6.99 9.15 14.08
C ILE A 183 7.31 10.63 14.29
N PRO A 184 6.31 11.50 14.46
CA PRO A 184 6.54 12.91 14.76
C PRO A 184 7.29 13.09 16.07
N ARG A 185 8.26 14.01 16.10
CA ARG A 185 8.94 14.37 17.36
C ARG A 185 7.98 15.11 18.27
N ARG A 186 8.07 14.82 19.57
CA ARG A 186 7.33 15.56 20.61
C ARG A 186 7.70 17.04 20.64
N TYR A 187 8.99 17.32 20.43
CA TYR A 187 9.55 18.67 20.34
C TYR A 187 10.29 18.79 19.00
N PRO A 188 9.58 19.19 17.93
CA PRO A 188 10.19 19.44 16.63
C PRO A 188 11.29 20.50 16.74
N ARG A 189 12.44 20.24 16.13
CA ARG A 189 13.54 21.21 16.05
C ARG A 189 13.22 22.23 14.96
N SER A 190 13.52 23.50 15.24
CA SER A 190 13.38 24.59 14.25
C SER A 190 14.54 24.60 13.26
N GLN A 191 14.77 23.49 12.58
CA GLN A 191 15.80 23.33 11.55
C GLN A 191 15.15 23.05 10.20
N SER A 192 15.80 23.47 9.11
CA SER A 192 15.31 23.19 7.76
C SER A 192 15.58 21.73 7.38
N LEU A 193 14.74 21.15 6.52
CA LEU A 193 14.88 19.76 6.08
C LEU A 193 16.24 19.46 5.41
N ASN A 194 16.86 20.47 4.80
CA ASN A 194 18.17 20.33 4.15
C ASN A 194 19.33 20.21 5.15
N VAL A 195 19.15 20.75 6.36
CA VAL A 195 20.13 20.66 7.45
C VAL A 195 19.87 19.41 8.26
N ASP A 196 18.63 19.22 8.68
CA ASP A 196 18.19 18.03 9.39
C ASP A 196 16.79 17.61 8.93
N TRP A 197 16.77 16.59 8.09
CA TRP A 197 15.53 16.02 7.57
C TRP A 197 14.72 15.30 8.64
N GLN A 198 15.32 14.98 9.80
CA GLN A 198 14.63 14.39 10.95
C GLN A 198 14.20 15.41 12.01
N ALA A 199 14.35 16.71 11.75
CA ALA A 199 14.06 17.75 12.73
C ALA A 199 12.62 17.71 13.25
N THR A 200 11.66 17.30 12.41
CA THR A 200 10.22 17.29 12.74
C THR A 200 9.67 15.89 12.98
N SER A 201 10.13 14.89 12.23
CA SER A 201 9.73 13.49 12.33
C SER A 201 10.95 12.57 12.25
N GLN A 202 10.89 11.44 12.94
CA GLN A 202 11.95 10.44 12.96
C GLN A 202 11.51 9.21 12.18
N LEU A 203 12.46 8.63 11.45
CA LEU A 203 12.26 7.37 10.74
C LEU A 203 12.69 6.21 11.64
N PHE A 204 11.73 5.38 12.01
CA PHE A 204 11.96 4.12 12.72
C PHE A 204 11.78 2.95 11.76
N PHE A 205 12.59 1.90 11.93
CA PHE A 205 12.52 0.70 11.11
C PHE A 205 12.85 -0.56 11.91
N LEU A 206 12.27 -1.68 11.50
CA LEU A 206 12.41 -2.99 12.14
C LEU A 206 13.44 -3.84 11.42
N ASN A 207 14.36 -4.42 12.17
CA ASN A 207 15.34 -5.38 11.65
C ASN A 207 14.82 -6.82 11.70
N GLU A 208 15.64 -7.77 11.22
CA GLU A 208 15.34 -9.21 11.25
C GLU A 208 15.10 -9.76 12.67
N LYS A 209 15.78 -9.20 13.66
CA LYS A 209 15.64 -9.57 15.08
C LYS A 209 14.42 -8.92 15.76
N GLN A 210 13.57 -8.23 15.00
CA GLN A 210 12.42 -7.46 15.50
C GLN A 210 12.82 -6.33 16.46
N GLU A 211 14.05 -5.84 16.37
CA GLU A 211 14.50 -4.66 17.10
C GLU A 211 14.09 -3.42 16.31
N LEU A 212 13.58 -2.41 17.03
CA LEU A 212 13.20 -1.13 16.46
C LEU A 212 14.43 -0.22 16.47
N LEU A 213 14.90 0.14 15.30
CA LEU A 213 16.06 1.00 15.09
C LEU A 213 15.61 2.36 14.54
N HIS A 214 16.39 3.39 14.81
CA HIS A 214 16.29 4.67 14.13
C HIS A 214 17.68 5.21 13.82
N LEU A 215 17.76 6.18 12.93
CA LEU A 215 19.01 6.89 12.69
C LEU A 215 19.15 7.97 13.75
N VAL A 216 20.33 8.03 14.38
CA VAL A 216 20.68 9.09 15.30
C VAL A 216 21.44 10.15 14.53
N SER A 217 21.06 11.42 14.69
CA SER A 217 21.83 12.56 14.20
C SER A 217 22.82 13.01 15.29
N ASP A 218 23.94 13.65 14.90
CA ASP A 218 24.92 14.14 15.89
C ASP A 218 24.29 15.11 16.91
N HIS A 219 23.22 15.82 16.52
CA HIS A 219 22.43 16.68 17.40
C HIS A 219 21.53 15.93 18.40
N ASP A 220 21.20 14.66 18.13
CA ASP A 220 20.35 13.86 19.01
C ASP A 220 21.12 13.32 20.22
N GLU A 221 22.43 13.07 20.08
CA GLU A 221 23.29 12.58 21.17
C GLU A 221 23.29 13.54 22.38
N GLU A 222 23.27 14.85 22.13
CA GLU A 222 23.19 15.89 23.16
C GLU A 222 21.78 15.98 23.80
N SER A 223 20.76 15.45 23.10
CA SER A 223 19.35 15.51 23.50
C SER A 223 18.84 14.21 24.14
N LEU A 224 19.69 13.20 24.36
CA LEU A 224 19.37 11.95 25.07
C LEU A 224 19.14 12.15 26.57
N GLY A 225 18.44 13.23 26.94
CA GLY A 225 17.81 13.33 28.25
C GLY A 225 16.85 12.15 28.46
N PRO A 226 16.54 11.78 29.71
CA PRO A 226 15.67 10.65 30.00
C PRO A 226 14.38 10.79 29.19
N VAL A 227 13.95 9.71 28.53
CA VAL A 227 12.59 9.62 27.99
C VAL A 227 11.65 9.73 29.19
N MET A 228 11.25 10.97 29.51
CA MET A 228 10.20 11.23 30.46
C MET A 228 8.92 10.80 29.76
N CYS A 229 8.57 9.53 29.95
CA CYS A 229 7.19 9.09 29.86
C CYS A 229 6.41 9.99 30.82
N MET A 230 5.86 11.08 30.30
CA MET A 230 4.85 11.83 31.01
C MET A 230 3.63 10.91 31.07
N ASN A 231 3.63 10.02 32.06
CA ASN A 231 2.39 9.65 32.70
C ASN A 231 1.73 10.96 33.15
N GLU A 232 0.41 10.99 33.03
CA GLU A 232 -0.47 12.14 33.31
C GLU A 232 -0.55 13.20 32.21
N ALA A 233 -1.11 12.80 31.06
CA ALA A 233 -2.30 13.55 30.70
C ALA A 233 -3.34 13.25 31.79
N VAL A 234 -3.74 14.26 32.56
CA VAL A 234 -4.89 14.18 33.48
C VAL A 234 -6.04 13.56 32.69
N LEU A 235 -6.32 12.29 32.97
CA LEU A 235 -7.31 11.47 32.30
C LEU A 235 -8.70 11.95 32.71
N GLY A 236 -9.16 13.05 32.10
CA GLY A 236 -10.58 13.13 31.79
C GLY A 236 -10.95 11.91 30.95
N PRO A 237 -12.14 11.30 31.13
CA PRO A 237 -12.51 10.08 30.43
C PRO A 237 -12.71 10.38 28.93
N ASN A 238 -11.61 10.37 28.16
CA ASN A 238 -11.57 10.65 26.72
C ASN A 238 -12.10 9.47 25.89
N THR A 239 -12.51 8.39 26.55
CA THR A 239 -13.22 7.30 25.90
C THR A 239 -14.60 7.11 26.55
N PRO A 240 -15.64 6.81 25.76
CA PRO A 240 -16.98 6.55 26.29
C PRO A 240 -17.00 5.36 27.27
N PHE A 241 -16.08 4.41 27.10
CA PHE A 241 -15.88 3.30 28.03
C PHE A 241 -15.30 3.75 29.39
N ALA A 242 -14.30 4.62 29.40
CA ALA A 242 -13.76 5.20 30.63
C ALA A 242 -14.82 6.02 31.40
N ALA A 243 -15.67 6.77 30.67
CA ALA A 243 -16.78 7.50 31.28
C ALA A 243 -17.82 6.58 31.91
N MET A 244 -18.08 5.42 31.30
CA MET A 244 -18.99 4.41 31.82
C MET A 244 -18.45 3.78 33.12
N LEU A 245 -17.17 3.43 33.16
CA LEU A 245 -16.54 2.88 34.38
C LEU A 245 -16.51 3.90 35.52
N ALA A 246 -16.16 5.16 35.22
CA ALA A 246 -16.15 6.22 36.22
C ALA A 246 -17.54 6.47 36.84
N LYS A 247 -18.61 6.35 36.03
CA LYS A 247 -20.00 6.40 36.52
C LYS A 247 -20.39 5.24 37.42
N GLN A 248 -19.79 4.07 37.25
CA GLN A 248 -20.08 2.92 38.11
C GLN A 248 -19.38 3.03 39.47
N SER A 249 -18.22 3.69 39.52
CA SER A 249 -17.45 3.86 40.76
C SER A 249 -17.95 4.97 41.69
N THR A 250 -18.77 5.92 41.21
CA THR A 250 -19.29 7.03 42.03
C THR A 250 -20.57 6.70 42.80
N VAL A 251 -21.00 5.43 42.80
CA VAL A 251 -22.12 4.94 43.59
C VAL A 251 -21.59 4.01 44.69
N GLN A 252 -20.96 4.60 45.72
CA GLN A 252 -20.79 4.03 47.05
C GLN A 252 -20.93 5.14 48.09
#